data_AF-A0A526TBM3-F1
#
_entry.id   AF-A0A526TBM3-F1
#
_cell.length_a   1.000
_cell.length_b   1.000
_cell.length_c   1.000
_cell.angle_alpha   90.00
_cell.angle_beta   90.00
_cell.angle_gamma   90.00
#
_symmetry.space_group_name_H-M   'P 1'
#
loop_
_entity.id
_entity.type
_entity.pdbx_description
1 polymer ?
#
loop_
_entity_poly.entity_id
_entity_poly.type
_entity_poly.pdbx_seq_one_letter_code
_entity_poly.pdbx_strand_id
1 'polypeptide(L)'
;GAGTGYYTAVLARLVLPGGTVTGFELDEKLADLARKNLEAHGNATVVHGDAVTTPLPPSDIIYVNAGVAAPPAGWLKALRPGGRMIFPWRPAER
;
A
#
# COMPACT_ATOMS: atom_id res chain seq x y z
N GLY A 1 -2.78 -2.20 -4.32
CA GLY A 1 -3.08 -1.33 -5.47
C GLY A 1 -2.17 -0.12 -5.47
N ALA A 2 -0.90 -0.31 -5.81
CA ALA A 2 0.01 0.80 -6.05
C ALA A 2 -0.20 1.39 -7.46
N GLY A 3 -0.83 0.62 -8.37
CA GLY A 3 -1.00 0.99 -9.77
C GLY A 3 0.36 1.25 -10.41
N THR A 4 0.49 2.39 -11.07
CA THR A 4 1.77 2.85 -11.66
C THR A 4 2.66 3.62 -10.68
N GLY A 5 2.30 3.71 -9.40
CA GLY A 5 3.13 4.27 -8.33
C GLY A 5 2.89 5.74 -7.96
N TYR A 6 1.95 6.45 -8.60
CA TYR A 6 1.74 7.89 -8.36
C TYR A 6 1.47 8.23 -6.87
N TYR A 7 0.49 7.58 -6.24
CA TYR A 7 0.20 7.84 -4.83
C TYR A 7 1.33 7.36 -3.92
N THR A 8 2.03 6.28 -4.28
CA THR A 8 3.22 5.83 -3.56
C THR A 8 4.30 6.90 -3.56
N ALA A 9 4.53 7.60 -4.67
CA ALA A 9 5.48 8.71 -4.77
C ALA A 9 5.07 9.91 -3.89
N VAL A 10 3.78 10.28 -3.92
CA VAL A 10 3.25 11.36 -3.07
C VAL A 10 3.44 11.02 -1.58
N LEU A 11 3.06 9.80 -1.17
CA LEU A 11 3.24 9.35 0.21
C LEU A 11 4.72 9.31 0.60
N ALA A 12 5.59 8.84 -0.29
CA ALA A 12 7.04 8.79 -0.07
C ALA A 12 7.61 10.20 0.18
N ARG A 13 7.08 11.23 -0.47
CA ARG A 13 7.45 12.63 -0.20
C ARG A 13 6.94 13.13 1.15
N LEU A 14 5.70 12.77 1.53
CA LEU A 14 5.05 13.25 2.75
C LEU A 14 5.65 12.67 4.03
N VAL A 15 6.22 11.47 3.97
CA VAL A 15 6.84 10.81 5.14
C VAL A 15 8.30 11.20 5.36
N LEU A 16 8.81 12.19 4.62
CA LEU A 16 10.17 12.69 4.83
C LEU A 16 10.24 13.70 6.00
N PRO A 17 11.39 13.78 6.70
CA PRO A 17 12.55 12.88 6.58
C PRO A 17 12.35 11.56 7.35
N GLY A 18 12.99 10.48 6.87
CA GLY A 18 13.14 9.22 7.63
C GLY A 18 12.04 8.18 7.50
N GLY A 19 10.86 8.52 6.96
CA GLY A 19 9.80 7.56 6.70
C GLY A 19 9.98 6.78 5.40
N THR A 20 9.30 5.63 5.30
CA THR A 20 9.31 4.76 4.13
C THR A 20 7.89 4.38 3.70
N VAL A 21 7.75 3.96 2.44
CA VAL A 21 6.48 3.50 1.89
C VAL A 21 6.69 2.16 1.18
N THR A 22 5.86 1.17 1.51
CA THR A 22 5.79 -0.10 0.79
C THR A 22 4.45 -0.19 0.06
N GLY A 23 4.50 -0.13 -1.27
CA GLY A 23 3.34 -0.34 -2.13
C GLY A 23 3.19 -1.81 -2.51
N PHE A 24 1.98 -2.34 -2.46
CA PHE A 24 1.65 -3.66 -2.99
C PHE A 24 0.85 -3.51 -4.29
N GLU A 25 1.21 -4.28 -5.31
CA GLU A 25 0.46 -4.35 -6.57
C GLU A 25 0.25 -5.80 -7.00
N LEU A 26 -0.98 -6.11 -7.42
CA LEU A 26 -1.39 -7.47 -7.77
C LEU A 26 -0.97 -7.83 -9.21
N ASP A 27 -1.01 -6.86 -10.12
CA ASP A 27 -0.57 -7.05 -11.50
C ASP A 27 0.94 -6.84 -11.64
N GLU A 28 1.64 -7.87 -12.13
CA GLU A 28 3.11 -7.85 -12.28
C GLU A 28 3.61 -6.70 -13.16
N LYS A 29 2.94 -6.44 -14.29
CA LYS A 29 3.38 -5.41 -15.23
C LYS A 29 3.22 -4.02 -14.63
N LEU A 30 2.14 -3.78 -13.88
CA LEU A 30 1.97 -2.55 -13.13
C LEU A 30 2.98 -2.42 -12.00
N ALA A 31 3.29 -3.51 -11.29
CA ALA A 31 4.31 -3.51 -10.24
C ALA A 31 5.69 -3.11 -10.80
N ASP A 32 6.09 -3.68 -11.94
CA ASP A 32 7.35 -3.33 -12.62
C ASP A 32 7.37 -1.87 -13.09
N LEU A 33 6.28 -1.40 -13.68
CA LEU A 33 6.15 0.00 -14.09
C LEU A 33 6.24 0.95 -12.88
N ALA A 34 5.61 0.59 -11.76
CA ALA A 34 5.69 1.36 -10.53
C ALA A 34 7.10 1.40 -9.96
N ARG A 35 7.84 0.28 -9.96
CA ARG A 35 9.26 0.24 -9.55
C ARG A 35 10.08 1.23 -10.37
N LYS A 36 9.94 1.18 -11.69
CA LYS A 36 10.63 2.10 -12.61
C LYS A 36 10.28 3.56 -12.32
N ASN A 37 9.00 3.88 -12.17
CA ASN A 37 8.56 5.25 -11.90
C ASN A 37 9.03 5.77 -10.53
N LEU A 38 9.32 4.87 -9.59
CA LEU A 38 9.73 5.19 -8.23
C LEU A 38 11.25 5.15 -8.03
N GLU A 39 12.07 4.93 -9.06
CA GLU A 39 13.54 4.87 -8.95
C GLU A 39 14.16 6.09 -8.24
N ALA A 40 13.59 7.28 -8.45
CA ALA A 40 14.06 8.52 -7.80
C ALA A 40 13.63 8.63 -6.31
N HIS A 41 12.75 7.76 -5.82
CA HIS A 41 12.19 7.76 -4.48
C HIS A 41 12.84 6.64 -3.65
N GLY A 42 14.05 6.87 -3.16
CA GLY A 42 14.83 5.86 -2.43
C GLY A 42 14.19 5.32 -1.13
N ASN A 43 13.10 5.93 -0.66
CA ASN A 43 12.32 5.48 0.49
C ASN A 43 10.99 4.78 0.10
N ALA A 44 10.76 4.52 -1.19
CA ALA A 44 9.61 3.78 -1.69
C ALA A 44 10.03 2.39 -2.20
N THR A 45 9.23 1.38 -1.89
CA THR A 45 9.42 0.01 -2.37
C THR A 45 8.11 -0.52 -2.95
N VAL A 46 8.17 -1.37 -3.99
CA VAL A 46 6.99 -2.00 -4.59
C VAL A 46 7.13 -3.52 -4.58
N VAL A 47 6.18 -4.16 -3.89
CA VAL A 47 6.02 -5.61 -3.83
C VAL A 47 4.97 -6.02 -4.85
N HIS A 48 5.32 -6.94 -5.73
CA HIS A 48 4.34 -7.65 -6.56
C HIS A 48 3.74 -8.75 -5.70
N GLY A 49 2.43 -8.68 -5.47
CA GLY A 49 1.72 -9.64 -4.65
C GLY A 49 0.35 -9.15 -4.21
N ASP A 50 -0.46 -10.10 -3.77
CA ASP A 50 -1.78 -9.81 -3.21
C ASP A 50 -1.65 -9.33 -1.76
N ALA A 51 -1.93 -8.05 -1.53
CA ALA A 51 -1.95 -7.46 -0.19
C ALA A 51 -3.05 -8.04 0.73
N VAL A 52 -4.02 -8.79 0.23
CA VAL A 52 -5.04 -9.45 1.06
C VAL A 52 -4.47 -10.69 1.76
N THR A 53 -3.56 -11.40 1.09
CA THR A 53 -3.02 -12.70 1.53
C THR A 53 -1.55 -12.65 1.94
N THR A 54 -0.79 -11.69 1.41
CA THR A 54 0.63 -11.51 1.71
C THR A 54 0.80 -10.78 3.05
N PRO A 55 1.75 -11.21 3.94
CA PRO A 55 2.07 -10.47 5.16
C PRO A 55 2.52 -9.03 4.86
N LEU A 56 1.92 -8.06 5.56
CA LEU A 56 2.28 -6.64 5.45
C LEU A 56 3.30 -6.28 6.56
N PRO A 57 4.23 -5.34 6.31
CA PRO A 57 5.13 -4.85 7.35
C PRO A 57 4.38 -4.03 8.41
N PRO A 58 4.89 -3.97 9.66
CA PRO A 58 4.32 -3.11 10.69
C PRO A 58 4.28 -1.63 10.28
N SER A 59 3.09 -1.06 10.21
CA SER A 59 2.81 0.24 9.57
C SER A 59 2.06 1.20 10.50
N ASP A 60 2.41 2.49 10.45
CA ASP A 60 1.67 3.56 11.13
C ASP A 60 0.39 3.95 10.39
N ILE A 61 0.42 3.83 9.05
CA ILE A 61 -0.70 4.12 8.16
C ILE A 61 -0.83 3.01 7.13
N ILE A 62 -2.05 2.53 6.90
CA ILE A 62 -2.40 1.71 5.74
C ILE A 62 -3.32 2.52 4.84
N TYR A 63 -2.91 2.73 3.59
CA TYR A 63 -3.67 3.44 2.57
C TYR A 63 -3.96 2.49 1.42
N VAL A 64 -5.24 2.38 1.05
CA VAL A 64 -5.71 1.40 0.06
C VAL A 64 -6.39 2.12 -1.09
N ASN A 65 -5.96 1.80 -2.32
CA ASN A 65 -6.51 2.35 -3.57
C ASN A 65 -7.33 1.33 -4.38
N ALA A 66 -7.89 0.34 -3.69
CA ALA A 66 -8.76 -0.67 -4.27
C ALA A 66 -9.92 -0.92 -3.31
N GLY A 67 -11.14 -1.02 -3.86
CA GLY A 67 -12.31 -1.28 -3.03
C GLY A 67 -12.30 -2.68 -2.45
N VAL A 68 -12.65 -2.81 -1.17
CA VAL A 68 -12.79 -4.11 -0.48
C VAL A 68 -14.11 -4.18 0.29
N ALA A 69 -14.64 -5.40 0.44
CA ALA A 69 -15.86 -5.66 1.21
C ALA A 69 -15.69 -5.41 2.70
N ALA A 70 -14.54 -5.83 3.24
CA ALA A 70 -14.10 -5.58 4.60
C ALA A 70 -12.56 -5.62 4.61
N PRO A 71 -11.90 -4.93 5.56
CA PRO A 71 -10.44 -5.00 5.67
C PRO A 71 -10.01 -6.40 6.16
N PRO A 72 -9.09 -7.08 5.46
CA PRO A 72 -8.48 -8.32 5.93
C PRO A 72 -7.86 -8.16 7.33
N ALA A 73 -7.99 -9.19 8.18
CA ALA A 73 -7.41 -9.17 9.52
C ALA A 73 -5.88 -8.95 9.50
N GLY A 74 -5.21 -9.36 8.43
CA GLY A 74 -3.78 -9.10 8.22
C GLY A 74 -3.44 -7.61 8.19
N TRP A 75 -4.33 -6.75 7.65
CA TRP A 75 -4.12 -5.30 7.64
C TRP A 75 -4.20 -4.73 9.06
N LEU A 76 -5.20 -5.15 9.84
CA LEU A 76 -5.34 -4.73 11.22
C LEU A 76 -4.15 -5.16 12.09
N LYS A 77 -3.64 -6.38 11.89
CA LYS A 77 -2.45 -6.89 12.59
C LYS A 77 -1.17 -6.16 12.21
N ALA A 78 -1.10 -5.63 10.99
CA ALA A 78 0.04 -4.85 10.53
C ALA A 78 0.03 -3.41 11.07
N LEU A 79 -1.10 -2.89 11.55
CA LEU A 79 -1.13 -1.57 12.18
C LEU A 79 -0.42 -1.59 13.53
N ARG A 80 0.51 -0.65 13.72
CA ARG A 80 1.09 -0.35 15.04
C ARG A 80 0.02 0.21 15.98
N PRO A 81 0.21 0.15 17.31
CA PRO A 81 -0.69 0.82 18.25
C PRO A 81 -0.89 2.31 17.89
N GLY A 82 -2.15 2.74 17.77
CA GLY A 82 -2.49 4.10 17.29
C GLY A 82 -2.42 4.30 15.77
N GLY A 83 -2.08 3.26 15.02
CA GLY A 83 -2.06 3.26 13.57
C GLY A 83 -3.45 3.47 12.96
N ARG A 84 -3.49 4.03 11.75
CA ARG A 84 -4.73 4.41 11.06
C ARG A 84 -4.80 3.75 9.69
N MET A 85 -6.01 3.47 9.24
CA MET A 85 -6.25 2.90 7.92
C MET A 85 -7.35 3.66 7.20
N ILE A 86 -7.15 3.87 5.91
CA ILE A 86 -8.17 4.37 4.99
C ILE A 86 -8.27 3.42 3.80
N PHE A 87 -9.49 3.01 3.48
CA PHE A 87 -9.78 2.16 2.34
C PHE A 87 -11.16 2.50 1.76
N PRO A 88 -11.33 2.39 0.42
CA PRO A 88 -12.64 2.47 -0.20
C PRO A 88 -13.47 1.26 0.23
N TRP A 89 -14.51 1.50 1.02
CA TRP A 89 -15.43 0.45 1.42
C TRP A 89 -16.43 0.17 0.29
N ARG A 90 -16.45 -1.09 -0.17
CA ARG A 90 -17.42 -1.60 -1.14
C ARG A 90 -18.17 -2.78 -0.53
N PRO A 91 -19.21 -2.54 0.28
CA PRO A 91 -19.98 -3.63 0.87
C PRO A 91 -20.53 -4.52 -0.26
N ALA A 92 -20.47 -5.84 -0.07
CA ALA A 92 -21.21 -6.74 -0.94
C ALA A 92 -22.70 -6.54 -0.66
N GLU A 93 -23.50 -6.26 -1.69
CA GLU A 93 -24.95 -6.38 -1.58
C GLU A 93 -25.28 -7.85 -1.25
N ARG A 94 -26.20 -8.04 -0.29
CA ARG A 94 -26.72 -9.37 0.05
C ARG A 94 -27.62 -9.90 -1.06
#